data_AF-A0A970U8W9-F1
#
_entry.id   AF-A0A970U8W9-F1
#
_cell.length_a   1.000
_cell.length_b   1.000
_cell.length_c   1.000
_cell.angle_alpha   90.00
_cell.angle_beta   90.00
_cell.angle_gamma   90.00
#
_symmetry.space_group_name_H-M   'P 1'
#
loop_
_entity.id
_entity.type
_entity.pdbx_description
1 polymer ?
#
loop_
_entity_poly.entity_id
_entity_poly.type
_entity_poly.pdbx_seq_one_letter_code
_entity_poly.pdbx_strand_id
1 'polypeptide(L)' 'MDEAGKAYLEYNNAVGGEPISFVIPFGYLDRVEEHGGVIPVYKDCIERGITWEEFLKYHPDKHCVI' A
#
# COMPACT_ATOMS: atom_id res chain seq x y z
N MET A 1 11.42 15.71 -0.06
CA MET A 1 10.57 14.53 0.24
C MET A 1 9.15 15.02 0.32
N ASP A 2 8.25 14.42 -0.45
CA ASP A 2 6.82 14.74 -0.43
C ASP A 2 6.12 14.02 0.73
N GLU A 3 4.82 14.32 0.92
CA GLU A 3 4.03 13.74 2.01
C GLU A 3 3.87 12.21 1.88
N ALA A 4 3.78 11.70 0.65
CA ALA A 4 3.70 10.25 0.40
C ALA A 4 5.00 9.54 0.80
N GLY A 5 6.17 10.13 0.50
CA GLY A 5 7.47 9.61 0.90
C GLY A 5 7.64 9.59 2.43
N LYS A 6 7.17 10.61 3.15
CA LYS A 6 7.18 10.61 4.62
C LYS A 6 6.28 9.52 5.20
N ALA A 7 5.05 9.38 4.68
CA ALA A 7 4.11 8.36 5.12
C ALA A 7 4.63 6.94 4.87
N TYR A 8 5.29 6.71 3.74
CA TYR A 8 5.97 5.44 3.46
C TYR A 8 7.08 5.15 4.48
N LEU A 9 7.93 6.12 4.81
CA LEU A 9 9.00 5.90 5.79
C LEU A 9 8.44 5.58 7.18
N GLU A 10 7.37 6.26 7.60
CA GLU A 10 6.70 5.95 8.87
C GLU A 10 6.14 4.52 8.87
N TYR A 11 5.46 4.13 7.79
CA TYR A 11 4.93 2.78 7.61
C TYR A 11 6.02 1.71 7.59
N ASN A 12 7.10 1.93 6.82
CA ASN A 12 8.21 0.99 6.72
C ASN A 12 8.94 0.84 8.06
N ASN A 13 9.12 1.93 8.82
CA ASN A 13 9.69 1.86 10.17
C ASN A 13 8.79 1.12 11.16
N ALA A 14 7.46 1.21 11.02
CA ALA A 14 6.51 0.61 11.95
C ALA A 14 6.23 -0.87 11.65
N VAL A 15 6.09 -1.24 10.37
CA VAL A 15 5.62 -2.57 9.94
C VAL A 15 6.63 -3.30 9.06
N GLY A 16 7.63 -2.61 8.50
CA GLY A 16 8.64 -3.22 7.62
C GLY A 16 8.13 -3.55 6.22
N GLY A 17 6.98 -3.01 5.80
CA GLY A 17 6.40 -3.29 4.49
C GLY A 17 6.98 -2.47 3.34
N GLU A 18 6.78 -2.96 2.13
CA GLU A 18 7.24 -2.36 0.87
C GLU A 18 6.34 -1.20 0.41
N PRO A 19 6.82 -0.30 -0.47
CA PRO A 19 5.99 0.81 -0.95
C PRO A 19 4.88 0.34 -1.90
N ILE A 20 3.69 0.93 -1.73
CA ILE A 20 2.58 0.79 -2.66
C ILE A 20 3.01 1.37 -4.02
N SER A 21 3.05 0.50 -5.03
CA SER A 21 3.52 0.85 -6.37
C SER A 21 2.42 1.50 -7.20
N PHE A 22 2.81 2.51 -8.00
CA PHE A 22 1.99 3.10 -9.06
C PHE A 22 2.34 2.43 -10.40
N VAL A 23 1.36 1.83 -11.08
CA VAL A 23 1.58 1.11 -12.33
C VAL A 23 1.13 1.97 -13.50
N ILE A 24 2.02 2.38 -14.40
CA ILE A 24 1.63 3.13 -15.61
C ILE A 24 1.19 2.14 -16.71
N PRO A 25 0.08 2.39 -17.45
CA PRO A 25 -0.84 3.52 -17.38
C PRO A 25 -2.04 3.32 -16.43
N PHE A 26 -2.03 2.28 -15.59
CA PHE A 26 -3.19 1.80 -14.83
C PHE A 26 -3.49 2.55 -13.52
N GLY A 27 -2.51 3.25 -12.95
CA GLY A 27 -2.66 3.98 -11.69
C GLY A 27 -2.30 3.14 -10.45
N TYR A 28 -2.90 3.50 -9.31
CA TYR A 28 -2.86 2.68 -8.10
C TYR A 28 -3.92 1.57 -8.19
N LEU A 29 -3.80 0.56 -7.32
CA LEU A 29 -4.88 -0.43 -7.15
C LEU A 29 -6.17 0.28 -6.74
N ASP A 30 -7.32 -0.10 -7.32
CA ASP A 30 -8.63 0.51 -7.01
C ASP A 30 -8.88 0.58 -5.49
N ARG A 31 -8.49 -0.46 -4.75
CA ARG A 31 -8.64 -0.49 -3.28
C ARG A 31 -7.84 0.60 -2.57
N VAL A 32 -6.69 1.01 -3.11
CA VAL A 32 -5.95 2.16 -2.56
C VAL A 32 -6.77 3.44 -2.71
N GLU A 33 -7.42 3.63 -3.86
CA GLU A 33 -8.27 4.80 -4.09
C GLU A 33 -9.56 4.78 -3.25
N GLU A 34 -10.18 3.61 -3.09
CA GLU A 34 -11.35 3.40 -2.21
C GLU A 34 -11.05 3.76 -0.75
N HIS A 35 -9.80 3.58 -0.31
CA HIS A 35 -9.33 3.95 1.02
C HIS A 35 -8.85 5.41 1.11
N GLY A 36 -9.04 6.23 0.08
CA GLY A 36 -8.66 7.65 0.08
C GLY A 36 -7.21 7.92 -0.33
N GLY A 37 -6.56 6.93 -0.94
CA GLY A 37 -5.20 7.03 -1.48
C GLY A 37 -4.14 6.38 -0.60
N VAL A 38 -2.88 6.51 -1.04
CA VAL A 38 -1.72 5.83 -0.45
C VAL A 38 -1.47 6.20 1.01
N ILE A 39 -1.61 7.48 1.38
CA ILE A 39 -1.30 7.95 2.74
C ILE A 39 -2.27 7.36 3.78
N PRO A 40 -3.60 7.43 3.59
CA PRO A 40 -4.54 6.75 4.48
C PRO A 40 -4.28 5.24 4.63
N VAL A 41 -3.97 4.55 3.53
CA VAL A 41 -3.66 3.11 3.58
C VAL A 41 -2.47 2.82 4.49
N TYR A 42 -1.38 3.59 4.38
CA TYR A 42 -0.24 3.43 5.27
C TYR A 42 -0.59 3.66 6.74
N LYS A 43 -1.42 4.67 7.04
CA LYS A 43 -1.87 4.92 8.41
C LYS A 43 -2.69 3.76 8.97
N ASP A 44 -3.64 3.25 8.19
CA ASP A 44 -4.45 2.09 8.60
C ASP A 44 -3.58 0.84 8.82
N CYS A 45 -2.54 0.66 8.02
CA CYS A 45 -1.58 -0.42 8.17
C CYS A 45 -0.77 -0.31 9.46
N ILE A 46 -0.29 0.89 9.80
CA ILE A 46 0.43 1.17 11.06
C ILE A 46 -0.47 0.87 12.26
N GLU A 47 -1.71 1.34 12.24
CA GLU A 47 -2.67 1.12 13.34
C GLU A 47 -2.96 -0.37 13.58
N ARG A 48 -2.95 -1.17 12.51
CA ARG A 48 -3.25 -2.61 12.55
C ARG A 48 -2.02 -3.51 12.70
N GLY A 49 -0.82 -2.96 12.48
CA GLY A 49 0.43 -3.73 12.49
C GLY A 49 0.53 -4.77 11.37
N ILE A 50 -0.09 -4.51 10.21
CA ILE A 50 -0.12 -5.41 9.04
C ILE A 50 0.34 -4.69 7.78
N THR A 51 0.80 -5.43 6.76
CA THR A 51 1.23 -4.80 5.51
C THR A 51 0.06 -4.32 4.66
N TRP A 52 0.31 -3.47 3.66
CA TRP A 52 -0.76 -3.03 2.76
C TRP A 52 -1.28 -4.19 1.90
N GLU A 53 -0.45 -5.18 1.58
CA GLU A 53 -0.87 -6.39 0.90
C GLU A 53 -1.87 -7.18 1.73
N GLU A 54 -1.59 -7.35 3.03
CA GLU A 54 -2.52 -8.01 3.96
C GLU A 54 -3.80 -7.19 4.15
N PHE A 55 -3.68 -5.87 4.32
CA PHE A 55 -4.80 -4.96 4.51
C PHE A 55 -5.74 -4.94 3.30
N LEU A 56 -5.18 -4.78 2.09
CA LEU A 56 -5.93 -4.74 0.84
C LEU A 56 -6.25 -6.14 0.29
N LYS A 57 -5.78 -7.21 0.95
CA LYS A 57 -5.89 -8.61 0.50
C LYS A 57 -5.32 -8.80 -0.91
N TYR A 58 -4.21 -8.12 -1.19
CA TYR A 58 -3.50 -8.21 -2.45
C TYR A 58 -2.56 -9.42 -2.42
N HIS A 59 -2.74 -10.32 -3.38
CA HIS A 59 -1.94 -11.54 -3.54
C HIS A 59 -1.33 -11.54 -4.94
N PRO A 60 -0.06 -11.16 -5.11
CA PRO A 60 0.57 -11.07 -6.43
C PRO A 60 0.63 -12.44 -7.14
N ASP A 61 0.60 -13.53 -6.38
CA ASP A 61 0.63 -14.92 -6.84
C ASP A 61 -0.72 -15.43 -7.40
N LYS A 62 -1.84 -14.75 -7.12
CA LYS A 62 -3.18 -15.21 -7.56
C LYS A 62 -3.60 -14.72 -8.94
N HIS A 63 -2.75 -13.98 -9.64
CA HIS A 63 -2.97 -13.53 -11.02
C HIS A 63 -1.98 -14.13 -12.04
N CYS A 64 -1.34 -15.26 -11.71
CA CYS A 64 -0.68 -16.09 -12.72
C CYS A 64 -1.52 -17.35 -12.95
N VAL A 65 -2.58 -17.21 -13.75
CA VAL A 65 -3.12 -18.35 -14.51
C VAL A 65 -2.78 -18.04 -15.97
N ILE A 66 -1.81 -18.80 -16.46
CA ILE A 66 -1.39 -19.02 -17.86
C ILE A 66 -2.50 -18.87 -18.89
#